data_AF-A0AAE0QVX7-F1
#
_entry.id   AF-A0AAE0QVX7-F1
#
_cell.length_a   1.000
_cell.length_b   1.000
_cell.length_c   1.000
_cell.angle_alpha   90.00
_cell.angle_beta   90.00
_cell.angle_gamma   90.00
#
_symmetry.space_group_name_H-M   'P 1'
#
loop_
_entity.id
_entity.type
_entity.pdbx_description
1 polymer ?
#
loop_
_entity_poly.entity_id
_entity_poly.type
_entity_poly.pdbx_seq_one_letter_code
_entity_poly.pdbx_strand_id
1 'polypeptide(L)'
;MRHFSAMAALRAAKQTLRKEIKKRVAGLSDEEKLRQSQIVSHKLFKHPNYTSSHRVAMFLSMHDEVCTEAILRHMFSSGKVCFIPRYQSNSNHMDMLRLNSMEDMNSLPLTSWNIRQPADNDTEREEALATDLEKAYDRVPREELWYCMRKSGVAEKYVRVVQDMYERSRTVVSESREQVEENLERWRFALERRGMKVSRSKTEYMCVNEREGSGTVRLQGEEVKKVQEFKYLGSTVQSNGECGKEVKKRVQAGGLDLILMPGLGFDKNGNRLGRGKGFYDLYLQRCMKHPKGKPYTIALAFKEQLCEQVPVDDSDILIDEILFEDA
;
A
#
# COMPACT_ATOMS: atom_id res chain seq x y z
N MET A 1 -9.29 -20.15 39.04
CA MET A 1 -9.62 -18.90 39.79
C MET A 1 -8.59 -17.79 39.61
N ARG A 2 -7.27 -18.01 39.84
CA ARG A 2 -6.23 -16.96 39.74
C ARG A 2 -6.14 -16.26 38.37
N HIS A 3 -6.20 -17.02 37.26
CA HIS A 3 -6.17 -16.46 35.89
C HIS A 3 -7.37 -15.54 35.57
N PHE A 4 -8.57 -15.90 36.02
CA PHE A 4 -9.77 -15.09 35.83
C PHE A 4 -9.73 -13.79 36.64
N SER A 5 -9.22 -13.85 37.88
CA SER A 5 -9.02 -12.69 38.74
C SER A 5 -7.99 -11.71 38.15
N ALA A 6 -6.88 -12.22 37.58
CA ALA A 6 -5.88 -11.40 36.91
C ALA A 6 -6.43 -10.70 35.64
N MET A 7 -7.18 -11.42 34.79
CA MET A 7 -7.82 -10.81 33.61
C MET A 7 -8.88 -9.76 33.99
N ALA A 8 -9.64 -9.99 35.04
CA ALA A 8 -10.62 -9.01 35.53
C ALA A 8 -9.93 -7.74 36.05
N ALA A 9 -8.86 -7.89 36.83
CA ALA A 9 -8.05 -6.78 37.32
C ALA A 9 -7.43 -5.97 36.16
N LEU A 10 -6.89 -6.65 35.15
CA LEU A 10 -6.35 -5.99 33.96
C LEU A 10 -7.42 -5.19 33.20
N ARG A 11 -8.61 -5.76 32.99
CA ARG A 11 -9.73 -5.05 32.35
C ARG A 11 -10.14 -3.81 33.14
N ALA A 12 -10.20 -3.92 34.47
CA ALA A 12 -10.50 -2.79 35.35
C ALA A 12 -9.42 -1.69 35.29
N ALA A 13 -8.14 -2.07 35.24
CA ALA A 13 -7.02 -1.15 35.06
C ALA A 13 -7.11 -0.42 33.71
N LYS A 14 -7.31 -1.16 32.60
CA LYS A 14 -7.54 -0.57 31.26
C LYS A 14 -8.74 0.38 31.27
N GLN A 15 -9.85 0.03 31.92
CA GLN A 15 -11.04 0.90 32.02
C GLN A 15 -10.79 2.18 32.82
N THR A 16 -10.05 2.08 33.93
CA THR A 16 -9.69 3.23 34.77
C THR A 16 -8.82 4.20 33.97
N LEU A 17 -7.77 3.70 33.32
CA LEU A 17 -6.88 4.52 32.50
C LEU A 17 -7.62 5.17 31.31
N ARG A 18 -8.55 4.46 30.67
CA ARG A 18 -9.41 5.07 29.62
C ARG A 18 -10.20 6.27 30.13
N LYS A 19 -10.78 6.18 31.34
CA LYS A 19 -11.57 7.29 31.92
C LYS A 19 -10.67 8.48 32.24
N GLU A 20 -9.49 8.21 32.78
CA GLU A 20 -8.52 9.25 33.12
C GLU A 20 -8.06 10.02 31.89
N ILE A 21 -7.61 9.32 30.84
CA ILE A 21 -7.09 10.01 29.64
C ILE A 21 -8.20 10.75 28.91
N LYS A 22 -9.41 10.18 28.82
CA LYS A 22 -10.58 10.91 28.29
C LYS A 22 -10.82 12.21 29.04
N LYS A 23 -10.66 12.22 30.36
CA LYS A 23 -10.79 13.43 31.18
C LYS A 23 -9.70 14.45 30.85
N ARG A 24 -8.45 14.00 30.66
CA ARG A 24 -7.32 14.88 30.28
C ARG A 24 -7.56 15.53 28.91
N VAL A 25 -7.89 14.73 27.89
CA VAL A 25 -8.15 15.22 26.51
C VAL A 25 -9.40 16.11 26.45
N ALA A 26 -10.44 15.79 27.24
CA ALA A 26 -11.62 16.65 27.34
C ALA A 26 -11.33 18.01 28.02
N GLY A 27 -10.22 18.12 28.76
CA GLY A 27 -9.75 19.39 29.33
C GLY A 27 -9.05 20.31 28.33
N LEU A 28 -8.72 19.82 27.13
CA LEU A 28 -8.11 20.62 26.07
C LEU A 28 -9.15 21.42 25.31
N SER A 29 -8.85 22.69 25.05
CA SER A 29 -9.62 23.49 24.11
C SER A 29 -9.45 22.96 22.69
N ASP A 30 -10.42 23.24 21.82
CA ASP A 30 -10.33 22.85 20.41
C ASP A 30 -9.17 23.56 19.70
N GLU A 31 -8.82 24.77 20.13
CA GLU A 31 -7.62 25.50 19.67
C GLU A 31 -6.33 24.75 20.00
N GLU A 32 -6.19 24.23 21.23
CA GLU A 32 -5.00 23.49 21.65
C GLU A 32 -4.90 22.15 20.92
N LYS A 33 -6.02 21.44 20.75
CA LYS A 33 -6.06 20.22 19.94
C LYS A 33 -5.64 20.49 18.51
N LEU A 34 -6.13 21.58 17.90
CA LEU A 34 -5.75 21.95 16.54
C LEU A 34 -4.26 22.30 16.45
N ARG A 35 -3.74 23.07 17.40
CA ARG A 35 -2.32 23.46 17.48
C ARG A 35 -1.40 22.24 17.58
N GLN A 36 -1.67 21.32 18.51
CA GLN A 36 -0.90 20.08 18.62
C GLN A 36 -1.05 19.21 17.36
N SER A 37 -2.24 19.15 16.75
CA SER A 37 -2.47 18.39 15.51
C SER A 37 -1.62 18.90 14.34
N GLN A 38 -1.47 20.23 14.22
CA GLN A 38 -0.61 20.85 13.22
C GLN A 38 0.86 20.50 13.46
N ILE A 39 1.33 20.51 14.70
CA ILE A 39 2.71 20.16 15.05
C ILE A 39 3.00 18.70 14.71
N VAL A 40 2.12 17.79 15.12
CA VAL A 40 2.23 16.36 14.83
C VAL A 40 2.21 16.11 13.31
N SER A 41 1.35 16.80 12.58
CA SER A 41 1.30 16.71 11.10
C SER A 41 2.62 17.15 10.46
N HIS A 42 3.19 18.28 10.89
CA HIS A 42 4.46 18.78 10.35
C HIS A 42 5.64 17.84 10.68
N LYS A 43 5.64 17.22 11.86
CA LYS A 43 6.61 16.18 12.21
C LYS A 43 6.47 14.97 11.29
N LEU A 44 5.24 14.49 11.09
CA LEU A 44 4.96 13.36 10.21
C LEU A 44 5.42 13.60 8.77
N PHE A 45 5.21 14.80 8.22
CA PHE A 45 5.61 15.13 6.84
C PHE A 45 7.11 15.03 6.60
N LYS A 46 7.92 15.18 7.64
CA LYS A 46 9.39 15.05 7.59
C LYS A 46 9.87 13.65 7.98
N HIS A 47 8.97 12.77 8.43
CA HIS A 47 9.33 11.48 8.98
C HIS A 47 9.76 10.49 7.88
N PRO A 48 10.92 9.81 7.98
CA PRO A 48 11.45 8.96 6.92
C PRO A 48 10.49 7.84 6.50
N ASN A 49 9.89 7.12 7.45
CA ASN A 49 8.91 6.06 7.14
C ASN A 49 7.60 6.60 6.52
N TYR A 50 7.26 7.87 6.79
CA TYR A 50 6.14 8.51 6.10
C TYR A 50 6.53 8.93 4.69
N THR A 51 7.68 9.56 4.50
CA THR A 51 8.13 10.02 3.18
C THR A 51 8.31 8.86 2.19
N SER A 52 8.89 7.73 2.62
CA SER A 52 9.16 6.55 1.80
C SER A 52 7.94 5.66 1.53
N SER A 53 6.87 5.76 2.32
CA SER A 53 5.67 4.93 2.16
C SER A 53 4.80 5.38 0.99
N HIS A 54 4.19 4.42 0.30
CA HIS A 54 3.27 4.69 -0.80
C HIS A 54 1.83 4.31 -0.46
N ARG A 55 1.62 3.17 0.20
CA ARG A 55 0.31 2.67 0.66
C ARG A 55 0.18 2.91 2.16
N VAL A 56 -0.58 3.92 2.53
CA VAL A 56 -0.70 4.38 3.92
C VAL A 56 -2.14 4.25 4.38
N ALA A 57 -2.36 3.57 5.50
CA ALA A 57 -3.65 3.57 6.16
C ALA A 57 -3.69 4.64 7.25
N MET A 58 -4.82 5.33 7.37
CA MET A 58 -5.05 6.33 8.40
C MET A 58 -6.49 6.33 8.87
N PHE A 59 -6.71 6.75 10.11
CA PHE A 59 -8.04 6.98 10.65
C PHE A 59 -8.55 8.38 10.26
N LEU A 60 -9.88 8.51 10.15
CA LEU A 60 -10.55 9.81 10.11
C LEU A 60 -10.85 10.23 11.56
N SER A 61 -10.26 11.35 11.98
CA SER A 61 -10.17 11.75 13.38
C SER A 61 -11.52 12.05 14.04
N MET A 62 -11.70 11.55 15.26
CA MET A 62 -12.72 12.03 16.19
C MET A 62 -12.28 13.31 16.93
N HIS A 63 -13.22 13.96 17.63
CA HIS A 63 -12.98 15.19 18.41
C HIS A 63 -11.99 15.03 19.58
N ASP A 64 -11.71 13.80 20.01
CA ASP A 64 -10.76 13.43 21.05
C ASP A 64 -9.46 12.82 20.47
N GLU A 65 -9.22 13.00 19.18
CA GLU A 65 -8.04 12.52 18.46
C GLU A 65 -7.33 13.66 17.71
N VAL A 66 -6.06 13.46 17.38
CA VAL A 66 -5.30 14.36 16.51
C VAL A 66 -6.03 14.53 15.18
N CYS A 67 -6.26 15.78 14.76
CA CYS A 67 -6.93 16.09 13.49
C CYS A 67 -6.10 15.62 12.30
N THR A 68 -6.65 14.72 11.48
CA THR A 68 -5.92 14.09 10.38
C THR A 68 -6.17 14.72 9.01
N GLU A 69 -7.00 15.77 8.92
CA GLU A 69 -7.38 16.36 7.63
C GLU A 69 -6.19 16.93 6.85
N ALA A 70 -5.27 17.62 7.53
CA ALA A 70 -4.06 18.15 6.92
C ALA A 70 -3.18 17.02 6.35
N ILE A 71 -3.10 15.89 7.05
CA ILE A 71 -2.34 14.72 6.62
C ILE A 71 -2.99 14.09 5.39
N LEU A 72 -4.32 13.97 5.38
CA LEU A 72 -5.06 13.42 4.25
C LEU A 72 -4.85 14.27 2.98
N ARG A 73 -4.95 15.60 3.09
CA ARG A 73 -4.66 16.53 2.00
C ARG A 73 -3.23 16.36 1.47
N HIS A 74 -2.25 16.26 2.39
CA HIS A 74 -0.86 16.04 2.03
C HIS A 74 -0.65 14.70 1.29
N MET A 75 -1.27 13.61 1.77
CA MET A 75 -1.19 12.29 1.13
C MET A 75 -1.66 12.32 -0.33
N PHE A 76 -2.81 12.95 -0.60
CA PHE A 76 -3.30 13.09 -1.97
C PHE A 76 -2.37 13.95 -2.84
N SER A 77 -1.89 15.08 -2.32
CA SER A 77 -0.99 15.96 -3.08
C SER A 77 0.38 15.34 -3.38
N SER A 78 0.82 14.37 -2.56
CA SER A 78 2.09 13.65 -2.70
C SER A 78 1.96 12.33 -3.47
N GLY A 79 0.78 12.01 -4.01
CA GLY A 79 0.55 10.80 -4.80
C GLY A 79 0.57 9.50 -3.99
N LYS A 80 0.38 9.57 -2.66
CA LYS A 80 0.25 8.39 -1.81
C LYS A 80 -1.15 7.79 -1.96
N VAL A 81 -1.24 6.48 -1.85
CA VAL A 81 -2.52 5.75 -1.82
C VAL A 81 -3.00 5.70 -0.38
N CYS A 82 -4.16 6.31 -0.14
CA CYS A 82 -4.80 6.38 1.18
C CYS A 82 -5.78 5.23 1.40
N PHE A 83 -5.70 4.59 2.56
CA PHE A 83 -6.71 3.65 3.03
C PHE A 83 -7.30 4.11 4.35
N ILE A 84 -8.60 3.95 4.52
CA ILE A 84 -9.34 4.31 5.74
C ILE A 84 -10.07 3.09 6.31
N PRO A 85 -10.29 3.03 7.63
CA PRO A 85 -10.96 1.91 8.24
C PRO A 85 -12.46 1.87 7.87
N ARG A 86 -12.96 0.69 7.52
CA ARG A 86 -14.38 0.33 7.56
C ARG A 86 -14.55 -0.78 8.58
N TYR A 87 -15.24 -0.50 9.68
CA TYR A 87 -15.55 -1.53 10.68
C TYR A 87 -16.96 -2.08 10.47
N GLN A 88 -17.14 -3.36 10.83
CA GLN A 88 -18.45 -4.00 10.87
C GLN A 88 -19.07 -3.83 12.26
N SER A 89 -20.29 -3.31 12.33
CA SER A 89 -20.98 -3.04 13.60
C SER A 89 -21.25 -4.31 14.43
N ASN A 90 -21.46 -5.44 13.76
CA ASN A 90 -21.84 -6.72 14.37
C ASN A 90 -20.64 -7.58 14.80
N SER A 91 -19.41 -7.15 14.54
CA SER A 91 -18.20 -7.91 14.85
C SER A 91 -17.06 -6.99 15.29
N ASN A 92 -15.89 -7.58 15.58
CA ASN A 92 -14.64 -6.86 15.78
C ASN A 92 -13.79 -6.85 14.49
N HIS A 93 -14.41 -7.08 13.33
CA HIS A 93 -13.77 -7.07 12.03
C HIS A 93 -13.70 -5.64 11.48
N MET A 94 -12.53 -5.31 10.93
CA MET A 94 -12.24 -4.04 10.29
C MET A 94 -11.37 -4.31 9.07
N ASP A 95 -11.70 -3.67 7.95
CA ASP A 95 -10.89 -3.65 6.74
C ASP A 95 -10.39 -2.23 6.47
N MET A 96 -9.31 -2.09 5.71
CA MET A 96 -8.81 -0.79 5.28
C MET A 96 -9.14 -0.62 3.79
N LEU A 97 -10.02 0.32 3.47
CA LEU A 97 -10.53 0.53 2.12
C LEU A 97 -9.94 1.79 1.52
N ARG A 98 -9.67 1.74 0.22
CA ARG A 98 -9.08 2.87 -0.50
C ARG A 98 -10.00 4.08 -0.53
N LEU A 99 -9.40 5.24 -0.29
CA LEU A 99 -10.00 6.55 -0.40
C LEU A 99 -9.35 7.30 -1.56
N ASN A 100 -10.15 7.80 -2.50
CA ASN A 100 -9.63 8.29 -3.79
C ASN A 100 -9.39 9.79 -3.82
N SER A 101 -10.11 10.58 -3.03
CA SER A 101 -9.96 12.04 -2.99
C SER A 101 -10.60 12.65 -1.74
N MET A 102 -10.43 13.97 -1.57
CA MET A 102 -11.16 14.73 -0.55
C MET A 102 -12.68 14.78 -0.81
N GLU A 103 -13.10 14.84 -2.08
CA GLU A 103 -14.50 14.83 -2.47
C GLU A 103 -15.15 13.47 -2.16
N ASP A 104 -14.43 12.40 -2.48
CA ASP A 104 -14.81 11.03 -2.11
C ASP A 104 -15.02 10.93 -0.60
N MET A 105 -14.05 11.40 0.20
CA MET A 105 -14.17 11.44 1.67
C MET A 105 -15.43 12.18 2.14
N ASN A 106 -15.72 13.35 1.58
CA ASN A 106 -16.88 14.16 1.95
C ASN A 106 -18.23 13.52 1.55
N SER A 107 -18.22 12.62 0.56
CA SER A 107 -19.41 11.88 0.09
C SER A 107 -19.76 10.68 0.97
N LEU A 108 -18.82 10.21 1.79
CA LEU A 108 -19.01 9.02 2.62
C LEU A 108 -20.09 9.23 3.70
N PRO A 109 -20.93 8.22 3.96
CA PRO A 109 -21.92 8.29 5.03
C PRO A 109 -21.25 8.33 6.41
N LEU A 110 -21.97 8.91 7.36
CA LEU A 110 -21.58 8.94 8.76
C LEU A 110 -22.06 7.69 9.48
N THR A 111 -21.21 7.18 10.37
CA THR A 111 -21.54 6.12 11.32
C THR A 111 -22.26 6.66 12.55
N SER A 112 -22.69 5.77 13.45
CA SER A 112 -23.21 6.14 14.77
C SER A 112 -22.20 6.89 15.67
N TRP A 113 -20.91 6.82 15.34
CA TRP A 113 -19.84 7.57 16.02
C TRP A 113 -19.55 8.92 15.37
N ASN A 114 -20.35 9.32 14.38
CA ASN A 114 -20.16 10.53 13.59
C ASN A 114 -18.82 10.56 12.82
N ILE A 115 -18.31 9.37 12.47
CA ILE A 115 -17.11 9.19 11.63
C ILE A 115 -17.56 8.74 10.26
N ARG A 116 -16.93 9.27 9.21
CA ARG A 116 -17.17 8.85 7.84
C ARG A 116 -16.53 7.50 7.53
N GLN A 117 -17.25 6.62 6.87
CA GLN A 117 -16.69 5.38 6.32
C GLN A 117 -17.46 4.93 5.08
N PRO A 118 -16.86 4.09 4.20
CA PRO A 118 -17.60 3.46 3.10
C PRO A 118 -18.79 2.64 3.60
N ALA A 119 -19.88 2.69 2.83
CA ALA A 119 -21.12 1.97 3.13
C ALA A 119 -20.91 0.44 3.05
N ASP A 120 -21.81 -0.32 3.67
CA ASP A 120 -21.72 -1.79 3.67
C ASP A 120 -21.91 -2.39 2.26
N ASN A 121 -22.65 -1.70 1.39
CA ASN A 121 -22.86 -2.07 -0.01
C ASN A 121 -21.78 -1.54 -0.97
N ASP A 122 -20.76 -0.85 -0.46
CA ASP A 122 -19.63 -0.39 -1.26
C ASP A 122 -18.65 -1.54 -1.51
N THR A 123 -18.73 -2.13 -2.70
CA THR A 123 -17.95 -3.30 -3.14
C THR A 123 -16.81 -2.98 -4.11
N GLU A 124 -16.76 -1.75 -4.62
CA GLU A 124 -15.83 -1.36 -5.70
C GLU A 124 -14.46 -0.92 -5.17
N ARG A 125 -14.36 -0.59 -3.87
CA ARG A 125 -13.12 -0.11 -3.27
C ARG A 125 -12.12 -1.23 -3.08
N GLU A 126 -10.88 -0.93 -3.45
CA GLU A 126 -9.72 -1.75 -3.13
C GLU A 126 -9.58 -1.91 -1.60
N GLU A 127 -9.51 -3.15 -1.13
CA GLU A 127 -9.15 -3.48 0.26
C GLU A 127 -7.62 -3.62 0.36
N ALA A 128 -7.03 -3.08 1.42
CA ALA A 128 -5.58 -2.92 1.50
C ALA A 128 -4.82 -4.24 1.52
N LEU A 129 -5.34 -5.28 2.18
CA LEU A 129 -4.74 -6.61 2.27
C LEU A 129 -5.16 -7.54 1.13
N ALA A 130 -6.16 -7.17 0.33
CA ALA A 130 -6.48 -7.89 -0.88
C ALA A 130 -5.28 -7.86 -1.80
N THR A 131 -4.90 -9.04 -2.29
CA THR A 131 -3.92 -9.11 -3.38
C THR A 131 -4.53 -8.42 -4.58
N ASP A 132 -3.77 -7.53 -5.22
CA ASP A 132 -4.20 -6.84 -6.44
C ASP A 132 -4.43 -7.88 -7.55
N LEU A 133 -5.65 -8.40 -7.59
CA LEU A 133 -6.05 -9.41 -8.56
C LEU A 133 -6.05 -8.80 -9.95
N GLU A 134 -6.19 -7.49 -10.13
CA GLU A 134 -6.13 -6.82 -11.44
C GLU A 134 -4.71 -6.90 -12.03
N LYS A 135 -3.68 -6.73 -11.21
CA LYS A 135 -2.29 -7.12 -11.58
C LYS A 135 -2.08 -8.63 -11.68
N ALA A 136 -2.92 -9.43 -11.05
CA ALA A 136 -2.97 -10.88 -11.29
C ALA A 136 -3.77 -11.23 -12.57
N TYR A 137 -4.68 -10.36 -13.05
CA TYR A 137 -5.57 -10.53 -14.21
C TYR A 137 -4.83 -10.35 -15.53
N ASP A 138 -3.68 -9.67 -15.53
CA ASP A 138 -2.62 -9.82 -16.56
C ASP A 138 -2.24 -11.30 -16.82
N ARG A 139 -2.76 -12.24 -16.02
CA ARG A 139 -2.56 -13.69 -16.11
C ARG A 139 -3.84 -14.53 -16.03
N VAL A 140 -5.01 -13.99 -16.33
CA VAL A 140 -6.11 -14.87 -16.78
C VAL A 140 -5.64 -15.51 -18.09
N PRO A 141 -5.72 -16.86 -18.25
CA PRO A 141 -5.38 -17.50 -19.51
C PRO A 141 -6.06 -16.75 -20.64
N ARG A 142 -5.31 -16.37 -21.67
CA ARG A 142 -5.83 -15.44 -22.69
C ARG A 142 -7.13 -15.94 -23.31
N GLU A 143 -7.28 -17.26 -23.42
CA GLU A 143 -8.52 -17.92 -23.81
C GLU A 143 -9.72 -17.55 -22.94
N GLU A 144 -9.54 -17.48 -21.62
CA GLU A 144 -10.57 -17.04 -20.67
C GLU A 144 -10.87 -15.55 -20.81
N LEU A 145 -9.86 -14.71 -21.09
CA LEU A 145 -10.07 -13.28 -21.41
C LEU A 145 -10.90 -13.12 -22.70
N TRP A 146 -10.56 -13.86 -23.77
CA TRP A 146 -11.34 -13.84 -25.02
C TRP A 146 -12.76 -14.33 -24.81
N TYR A 147 -12.92 -15.39 -24.02
CA TYR A 147 -14.22 -15.92 -23.62
C TYR A 147 -15.06 -14.87 -22.88
N CYS A 148 -14.48 -14.23 -21.86
CA CYS A 148 -15.14 -13.16 -21.10
C CYS A 148 -15.53 -11.97 -21.99
N MET A 149 -14.64 -11.48 -22.86
CA MET A 149 -14.94 -10.37 -23.77
C MET A 149 -16.12 -10.69 -24.70
N ARG A 150 -16.16 -11.91 -25.26
CA ARG A 150 -17.28 -12.37 -26.09
C ARG A 150 -18.57 -12.49 -25.29
N LYS A 151 -18.50 -13.05 -24.08
CA LYS A 151 -19.65 -13.18 -23.18
C LYS A 151 -20.22 -11.83 -22.73
N SER A 152 -19.37 -10.82 -22.60
CA SER A 152 -19.74 -9.43 -22.30
C SER A 152 -20.25 -8.64 -23.51
N GLY A 153 -20.40 -9.27 -24.68
CA GLY A 153 -20.98 -8.64 -25.88
C GLY A 153 -20.01 -7.75 -26.67
N VAL A 154 -18.69 -7.85 -26.42
CA VAL A 154 -17.69 -7.13 -27.20
C VAL A 154 -17.68 -7.67 -28.64
N ALA A 155 -17.80 -6.78 -29.62
CA ALA A 155 -17.81 -7.19 -31.03
C ALA A 155 -16.48 -7.87 -31.44
N GLU A 156 -16.58 -8.97 -32.19
CA GLU A 156 -15.44 -9.84 -32.55
C GLU A 156 -14.28 -9.09 -33.24
N LYS A 157 -14.58 -8.02 -33.99
CA LYS A 157 -13.55 -7.17 -34.60
C LYS A 157 -12.58 -6.56 -33.58
N TYR A 158 -13.07 -6.20 -32.38
CA TYR A 158 -12.23 -5.65 -31.32
C TYR A 158 -11.48 -6.75 -30.57
N VAL A 159 -12.11 -7.90 -30.35
CA VAL A 159 -11.45 -9.08 -29.75
C VAL A 159 -10.24 -9.49 -30.60
N ARG A 160 -10.39 -9.55 -31.93
CA ARG A 160 -9.29 -9.87 -32.87
C ARG A 160 -8.16 -8.85 -32.86
N VAL A 161 -8.47 -7.55 -32.83
CA VAL A 161 -7.44 -6.50 -32.74
C VAL A 161 -6.62 -6.65 -31.46
N VAL A 162 -7.28 -6.92 -30.32
CA VAL A 162 -6.58 -7.15 -29.06
C VAL A 162 -5.76 -8.45 -29.13
N GLN A 163 -6.31 -9.54 -29.67
CA GLN A 163 -5.56 -10.79 -29.90
C GLN A 163 -4.29 -10.56 -30.73
N ASP A 164 -4.39 -9.82 -31.83
CA ASP A 164 -3.27 -9.50 -32.73
C ASP A 164 -2.14 -8.71 -32.03
N MET A 165 -2.48 -7.84 -31.06
CA MET A 165 -1.49 -7.11 -30.25
C MET A 165 -0.62 -8.05 -29.41
N TYR A 166 -1.13 -9.24 -29.04
CA TYR A 166 -0.45 -10.20 -28.17
C TYR A 166 0.14 -11.41 -28.92
N GLU A 167 -0.50 -11.89 -30.00
CA GLU A 167 -0.08 -13.07 -30.78
C GLU A 167 1.18 -12.83 -31.62
N ARG A 168 1.55 -11.57 -31.88
CA ARG A 168 2.70 -11.22 -32.74
C ARG A 168 3.77 -10.39 -32.06
N SER A 169 3.76 -10.32 -30.73
CA SER A 169 4.90 -9.78 -29.98
C SER A 169 6.12 -10.67 -30.24
N ARG A 170 7.15 -10.13 -30.89
CA ARG A 170 8.39 -10.84 -31.20
C ARG A 170 9.50 -10.30 -30.30
N THR A 171 10.09 -11.20 -29.52
CA THR A 171 11.34 -10.91 -28.82
C THR A 171 12.48 -11.46 -29.65
N VAL A 172 13.48 -10.62 -29.92
CA VAL A 172 14.73 -11.05 -30.51
C VAL A 172 15.58 -11.65 -29.39
N VAL A 173 15.77 -12.96 -29.44
CA VAL A 173 16.74 -13.68 -28.60
C VAL A 173 17.80 -14.24 -29.54
N SER A 174 19.07 -14.04 -29.22
CA SER A 174 20.17 -14.55 -30.02
C SER A 174 21.35 -14.90 -29.12
N GLU A 175 22.21 -15.81 -29.60
CA GLU A 175 23.31 -16.38 -28.80
C GLU A 175 24.57 -15.50 -28.84
N SER A 176 24.63 -14.53 -29.76
CA SER A 176 25.72 -13.56 -29.85
C SER A 176 25.23 -12.13 -29.95
N ARG A 177 26.08 -11.20 -29.51
CA ARG A 177 25.85 -9.75 -29.62
C ARG A 177 25.63 -9.35 -31.09
N GLU A 178 26.46 -9.85 -31.98
CA GLU A 178 26.45 -9.50 -33.41
C GLU A 178 25.10 -9.90 -34.06
N GLN A 179 24.53 -11.04 -33.66
CA GLN A 179 23.21 -11.47 -34.12
C GLN A 179 22.09 -10.57 -33.58
N VAL A 180 22.18 -10.11 -32.32
CA VAL A 180 21.21 -9.16 -31.74
C VAL A 180 21.26 -7.84 -32.51
N GLU A 181 22.45 -7.30 -32.79
CA GLU A 181 22.64 -6.06 -33.55
C GLU A 181 22.10 -6.20 -34.98
N GLU A 182 22.41 -7.29 -35.68
CA GLU A 182 21.90 -7.55 -37.02
C GLU A 182 20.37 -7.63 -37.04
N ASN A 183 19.78 -8.33 -36.06
CA ASN A 183 18.33 -8.44 -35.95
C ASN A 183 17.67 -7.10 -35.61
N LEU A 184 18.27 -6.27 -34.74
CA LEU A 184 17.78 -4.93 -34.43
C LEU A 184 17.80 -4.02 -35.66
N GLU A 185 18.87 -4.07 -36.46
CA GLU A 185 18.97 -3.32 -37.71
C GLU A 185 17.93 -3.80 -38.74
N ARG A 186 17.78 -5.11 -38.94
CA ARG A 186 16.73 -5.69 -39.79
C ARG A 186 15.34 -5.21 -39.36
N TRP A 187 15.08 -5.17 -38.05
CA TRP A 187 13.79 -4.73 -37.51
C TRP A 187 13.56 -3.23 -37.71
N ARG A 188 14.59 -2.41 -37.47
CA ARG A 188 14.57 -0.98 -37.74
C ARG A 188 14.25 -0.69 -39.21
N PHE A 189 14.96 -1.30 -40.15
CA PHE A 189 14.70 -1.12 -41.58
C PHE A 189 13.26 -1.50 -41.95
N ALA A 190 12.72 -2.58 -41.39
CA ALA A 190 11.34 -3.01 -41.66
C ALA A 190 10.29 -2.03 -41.10
N LEU A 191 10.56 -1.40 -39.96
CA LEU A 191 9.70 -0.38 -39.34
C LEU A 191 9.76 0.95 -40.09
N GLU A 192 10.96 1.39 -40.46
CA GLU A 192 11.18 2.64 -41.20
C GLU A 192 10.50 2.62 -42.57
N ARG A 193 10.54 1.48 -43.28
CA ARG A 193 9.79 1.29 -44.54
C ARG A 193 8.27 1.44 -44.40
N ARG A 194 7.76 1.36 -43.17
CA ARG A 194 6.33 1.55 -42.83
C ARG A 194 6.08 2.88 -42.11
N GLY A 195 7.04 3.80 -42.12
CA GLY A 195 6.93 5.12 -41.49
C GLY A 195 7.05 5.11 -39.97
N MET A 196 7.46 3.99 -39.36
CA MET A 196 7.66 3.87 -37.91
C MET A 196 9.13 4.02 -37.54
N LYS A 197 9.41 4.46 -36.32
CA LYS A 197 10.77 4.58 -35.77
C LYS A 197 10.90 3.82 -34.45
N VAL A 198 12.03 3.15 -34.26
CA VAL A 198 12.37 2.53 -32.97
C VAL A 198 12.69 3.63 -31.96
N SER A 199 12.07 3.57 -30.78
CA SER A 199 12.33 4.53 -29.71
C SER A 199 13.62 4.16 -28.97
N ARG A 200 14.69 4.92 -29.22
CA ARG A 200 15.99 4.69 -28.57
C ARG A 200 15.91 4.74 -27.05
N SER A 201 15.19 5.71 -26.50
CA SER A 201 15.03 5.88 -25.04
C SER A 201 14.18 4.80 -24.36
N LYS A 202 13.40 4.03 -25.14
CA LYS A 202 12.57 2.93 -24.63
C LYS A 202 13.11 1.55 -25.03
N THR A 203 14.24 1.49 -25.74
CA THR A 203 14.86 0.23 -26.17
C THR A 203 15.93 -0.15 -25.18
N GLU A 204 15.80 -1.35 -24.61
CA GLU A 204 16.71 -1.92 -23.62
C GLU A 204 17.10 -3.34 -24.07
N TYR A 205 18.23 -3.86 -23.60
CA TYR A 205 18.60 -5.26 -23.79
C TYR A 205 19.13 -5.87 -22.49
N MET A 206 19.00 -7.19 -22.37
CA MET A 206 19.49 -7.97 -21.23
C MET A 206 20.30 -9.15 -21.73
N CYS A 207 21.42 -9.44 -21.07
CA CYS A 207 22.21 -10.65 -21.32
C CYS A 207 21.96 -11.64 -20.16
N VAL A 208 21.83 -12.92 -20.49
CA VAL A 208 21.70 -14.00 -19.52
C VAL A 208 22.95 -14.87 -19.62
N ASN A 209 23.59 -15.17 -18.48
CA ASN A 209 24.82 -15.99 -18.41
C ASN A 209 26.03 -15.43 -19.19
N GLU A 210 26.28 -14.13 -19.06
CA GLU A 210 27.40 -13.46 -19.74
C GLU A 210 28.77 -13.88 -19.16
N ARG A 211 29.75 -14.17 -20.04
CA ARG A 211 31.16 -14.34 -19.65
C ARG A 211 31.83 -12.96 -19.63
N GLU A 212 32.71 -12.70 -18.65
CA GLU A 212 33.39 -11.40 -18.54
C GLU A 212 34.05 -10.96 -19.86
N GLY A 213 33.74 -9.75 -20.33
CA GLY A 213 34.38 -9.13 -21.50
C GLY A 213 33.55 -8.99 -22.78
N SER A 214 32.27 -9.33 -22.81
CA SER A 214 31.41 -9.03 -23.97
C SER A 214 31.09 -7.54 -24.08
N GLY A 215 31.29 -6.98 -25.27
CA GLY A 215 31.02 -5.57 -25.54
C GLY A 215 29.53 -5.21 -25.52
N THR A 216 29.22 -3.94 -25.78
CA THR A 216 27.86 -3.38 -25.74
C THR A 216 27.11 -3.60 -27.06
N VAL A 217 25.79 -3.87 -26.99
CA VAL A 217 24.89 -3.92 -28.17
C VAL A 217 24.65 -2.49 -28.68
N ARG A 218 24.77 -2.31 -30.00
CA ARG A 218 24.54 -1.03 -30.68
C ARG A 218 23.37 -1.06 -31.66
N LEU A 219 22.68 0.06 -31.78
CA LEU A 219 21.65 0.32 -32.79
C LEU A 219 21.99 1.65 -33.47
N GLN A 220 22.18 1.64 -34.79
CA GLN A 220 22.67 2.79 -35.55
C GLN A 220 24.02 3.34 -35.04
N GLY A 221 24.89 2.46 -34.52
CA GLY A 221 26.21 2.82 -33.99
C GLY A 221 26.22 3.37 -32.56
N GLU A 222 25.06 3.66 -31.99
CA GLU A 222 24.89 4.10 -30.59
C GLU A 222 24.59 2.93 -29.66
N GLU A 223 25.05 3.00 -28.41
CA GLU A 223 24.85 1.94 -27.42
C GLU A 223 23.40 1.89 -26.93
N VAL A 224 22.83 0.69 -26.93
CA VAL A 224 21.53 0.40 -26.33
C VAL A 224 21.72 0.26 -24.81
N LYS A 225 20.73 0.68 -24.02
CA LYS A 225 20.79 0.54 -22.56
C LYS A 225 20.76 -0.93 -22.15
N LYS A 226 21.82 -1.40 -21.50
CA LYS A 226 21.88 -2.73 -20.87
C LYS A 226 21.15 -2.70 -19.53
N VAL A 227 20.32 -3.71 -19.27
CA VAL A 227 19.59 -3.88 -18.01
C VAL A 227 19.85 -5.25 -17.40
N GLN A 228 19.78 -5.32 -16.07
CA GLN A 228 19.85 -6.59 -15.32
C GLN A 228 18.46 -7.21 -15.09
N GLU A 229 17.42 -6.41 -15.32
CA GLU A 229 16.02 -6.78 -15.16
C GLU A 229 15.25 -6.31 -16.40
N PHE A 230 14.51 -7.21 -17.03
CA PHE A 230 13.77 -6.92 -18.27
C PHE A 230 12.30 -7.24 -18.10
N LYS A 231 11.42 -6.28 -18.42
CA LYS A 231 9.96 -6.49 -18.35
C LYS A 231 9.44 -7.04 -19.67
N TYR A 232 9.09 -8.31 -19.68
CA TYR A 232 8.53 -8.99 -20.84
C TYR A 232 7.10 -9.48 -20.57
N LEU A 233 6.13 -9.01 -21.36
CA LEU A 233 4.71 -9.39 -21.25
C LEU A 233 4.18 -9.37 -19.80
N GLY A 234 4.48 -8.28 -19.09
CA GLY A 234 4.05 -8.10 -17.69
C GLY A 234 4.88 -8.85 -16.64
N SER A 235 5.93 -9.58 -17.03
CA SER A 235 6.83 -10.29 -16.11
C SER A 235 8.25 -9.76 -16.15
N THR A 236 8.82 -9.50 -14.97
CA THR A 236 10.25 -9.18 -14.84
C THR A 236 11.08 -10.46 -14.88
N VAL A 237 12.04 -10.51 -15.80
CA VAL A 237 13.04 -11.58 -15.91
C VAL A 237 14.39 -10.99 -15.49
N GLN A 238 15.15 -11.73 -14.68
CA GLN A 238 16.50 -11.33 -14.26
C GLN A 238 17.57 -12.00 -15.12
N SER A 239 18.70 -11.33 -15.30
CA SER A 239 19.88 -11.81 -16.05
C SER A 239 20.48 -13.10 -15.49
N ASN A 240 20.26 -13.42 -14.21
CA ASN A 240 20.70 -14.66 -13.56
C ASN A 240 19.69 -15.82 -13.71
N GLY A 241 18.59 -15.63 -14.44
CA GLY A 241 17.54 -16.64 -14.61
C GLY A 241 16.62 -16.82 -13.40
N GLU A 242 16.82 -16.07 -12.31
CA GLU A 242 15.98 -16.17 -11.11
C GLU A 242 14.69 -15.35 -11.25
N CYS A 243 13.57 -15.93 -10.85
CA CYS A 243 12.28 -15.23 -10.77
C CYS A 243 11.94 -14.75 -9.34
N GLY A 244 12.82 -14.98 -8.36
CA GLY A 244 12.52 -14.77 -6.93
C GLY A 244 12.10 -13.35 -6.57
N LYS A 245 12.70 -12.32 -7.18
CA LYS A 245 12.30 -10.91 -6.96
C LYS A 245 10.92 -10.61 -7.52
N GLU A 246 10.59 -11.14 -8.69
CA GLU A 246 9.27 -10.97 -9.31
C GLU A 246 8.20 -11.70 -8.50
N VAL A 247 8.49 -12.92 -8.03
CA VAL A 247 7.61 -13.67 -7.12
C VAL A 247 7.40 -12.90 -5.81
N LYS A 248 8.46 -12.38 -5.18
CA LYS A 248 8.33 -11.55 -3.97
C LYS A 248 7.52 -10.28 -4.21
N LYS A 249 7.80 -9.54 -5.28
CA LYS A 249 7.09 -8.30 -5.63
C LYS A 249 5.60 -8.53 -5.87
N ARG A 250 5.23 -9.68 -6.44
CA ARG A 250 3.84 -10.07 -6.71
C ARG A 250 3.11 -10.63 -5.50
N VAL A 251 3.81 -11.43 -4.69
CA VAL A 251 3.29 -11.93 -3.42
C VAL A 251 3.08 -10.79 -2.42
N GLN A 252 3.86 -9.71 -2.54
CA GLN A 252 3.70 -8.46 -1.80
C GLN A 252 2.80 -7.42 -2.50
N ALA A 253 2.14 -7.76 -3.62
CA ALA A 253 1.21 -6.85 -4.31
C ALA A 253 -0.10 -6.73 -3.51
N GLY A 254 -0.08 -5.81 -2.55
CA GLY A 254 -1.10 -5.65 -1.52
C GLY A 254 -0.44 -5.23 -0.20
N GLY A 255 -1.19 -5.24 0.89
CA GLY A 255 -0.72 -4.79 2.19
C GLY A 255 -0.45 -3.29 2.27
N LEU A 256 0.08 -2.86 3.41
CA LEU A 256 0.36 -1.45 3.72
C LEU A 256 1.86 -1.27 3.96
N ASP A 257 2.36 -0.07 3.71
CA ASP A 257 3.72 0.33 4.11
C ASP A 257 3.71 0.92 5.52
N LEU A 258 2.68 1.73 5.81
CA LEU A 258 2.54 2.49 7.04
C LEU A 258 1.08 2.49 7.50
N ILE A 259 0.85 2.38 8.81
CA ILE A 259 -0.43 2.65 9.45
C ILE A 259 -0.27 3.80 10.45
N LEU A 260 -1.06 4.85 10.29
CA LEU A 260 -1.24 5.90 11.28
C LEU A 260 -2.27 5.43 12.31
N MET A 261 -1.81 5.21 13.53
CA MET A 261 -2.56 4.50 14.57
C MET A 261 -3.30 5.49 15.49
N PRO A 262 -4.63 5.35 15.67
CA PRO A 262 -5.34 6.04 16.74
C PRO A 262 -5.25 5.26 18.06
N GLY A 263 -5.54 5.94 19.16
CA GLY A 263 -5.57 5.36 20.49
C GLY A 263 -6.02 6.39 21.51
N LEU A 264 -6.44 5.90 22.68
CA LEU A 264 -6.73 6.76 23.83
C LEU A 264 -5.45 7.09 24.58
N GLY A 265 -4.54 6.13 24.73
CA GLY A 265 -3.30 6.30 25.48
C GLY A 265 -2.15 5.52 24.90
N PHE A 266 -0.93 6.00 25.16
CA PHE A 266 0.30 5.38 24.68
C PHE A 266 1.40 5.51 25.72
N ASP A 267 2.32 4.54 25.79
CA ASP A 267 3.53 4.66 26.62
C ASP A 267 4.82 4.56 25.80
N LYS A 268 5.95 4.89 26.43
CA LYS A 268 7.27 4.91 25.76
C LYS A 268 7.75 3.53 25.29
N ASN A 269 7.10 2.45 25.71
CA ASN A 269 7.44 1.09 25.30
C ASN A 269 6.66 0.66 24.04
N GLY A 270 5.85 1.55 23.46
CA GLY A 270 5.02 1.24 22.30
C GLY A 270 3.73 0.50 22.66
N ASN A 271 3.33 0.47 23.94
CA ASN A 271 2.02 -0.06 24.30
C ASN A 271 0.93 0.96 23.96
N ARG A 272 -0.23 0.45 23.50
CA ARG A 272 -1.35 1.27 23.05
C ARG A 272 -2.64 0.89 23.76
N LEU A 273 -3.33 1.87 24.33
CA LEU A 273 -4.66 1.73 24.89
C LEU A 273 -5.72 2.14 23.86
N GLY A 274 -6.35 1.16 23.21
CA GLY A 274 -7.50 1.41 22.33
C GLY A 274 -8.84 1.64 23.08
N ARG A 275 -9.92 1.88 22.32
CA ARG A 275 -11.28 2.07 22.87
C ARG A 275 -11.93 0.80 23.44
N GLY A 276 -11.32 -0.38 23.24
CA GLY A 276 -11.70 -1.63 23.91
C GLY A 276 -12.31 -2.73 23.02
N LYS A 277 -12.50 -2.48 21.73
CA LYS A 277 -13.02 -3.48 20.77
C LYS A 277 -11.94 -4.30 20.05
N GLY A 278 -10.66 -3.91 20.15
CA GLY A 278 -9.54 -4.67 19.58
C GLY A 278 -9.42 -4.64 18.05
N PHE A 279 -10.15 -3.76 17.35
CA PHE A 279 -10.14 -3.70 15.87
C PHE A 279 -8.73 -3.61 15.27
N TYR A 280 -7.90 -2.70 15.78
CA TYR A 280 -6.54 -2.48 15.30
C TYR A 280 -5.61 -3.65 15.63
N ASP A 281 -5.75 -4.25 16.81
CA ASP A 281 -4.92 -5.38 17.25
C ASP A 281 -5.19 -6.60 16.34
N LEU A 282 -6.46 -6.89 16.04
CA LEU A 282 -6.86 -7.92 15.09
C LEU A 282 -6.44 -7.62 13.65
N TYR A 283 -6.52 -6.36 13.24
CA TYR A 283 -6.08 -5.95 11.90
C TYR A 283 -4.55 -6.12 11.74
N LEU A 284 -3.76 -5.72 12.74
CA LEU A 284 -2.31 -5.93 12.73
C LEU A 284 -1.94 -7.42 12.70
N GLN A 285 -2.67 -8.29 13.41
CA GLN A 285 -2.50 -9.73 13.32
C GLN A 285 -2.77 -10.26 11.89
N ARG A 286 -3.75 -9.71 11.18
CA ARG A 286 -3.99 -10.03 9.76
C ARG A 286 -2.84 -9.53 8.88
N CYS A 287 -2.31 -8.32 9.13
CA CYS A 287 -1.13 -7.82 8.42
C CYS A 287 0.10 -8.71 8.62
N MET A 288 0.35 -9.21 9.82
CA MET A 288 1.46 -10.12 10.11
C MET A 288 1.39 -11.44 9.32
N LYS A 289 0.17 -11.90 9.01
CA LYS A 289 -0.08 -13.09 8.18
C LYS A 289 -0.04 -12.79 6.67
N HIS A 290 -0.16 -11.51 6.29
CA HIS A 290 -0.06 -11.11 4.89
C HIS A 290 1.41 -11.25 4.41
N PRO A 291 1.68 -11.65 3.16
CA PRO A 291 3.07 -11.90 2.72
C PRO A 291 3.98 -10.68 2.71
N LYS A 292 3.41 -9.47 2.72
CA LYS A 292 4.14 -8.21 2.94
C LYS A 292 4.65 -8.04 4.37
N GLY A 293 4.04 -8.72 5.34
CA GLY A 293 4.34 -8.59 6.77
C GLY A 293 3.66 -7.39 7.42
N LYS A 294 4.00 -7.17 8.71
CA LYS A 294 3.50 -6.06 9.52
C LYS A 294 4.00 -4.73 8.90
N PRO A 295 3.10 -3.77 8.58
CA PRO A 295 3.50 -2.41 8.20
C PRO A 295 4.16 -1.69 9.38
N TYR A 296 4.93 -0.64 9.09
CA TYR A 296 5.39 0.27 10.14
C TYR A 296 4.16 0.98 10.74
N THR A 297 4.20 1.25 12.04
CA THR A 297 3.08 1.82 12.79
C THR A 297 3.51 3.06 13.54
N ILE A 298 2.85 4.18 13.24
CA ILE A 298 3.08 5.46 13.90
C ILE A 298 1.79 5.90 14.57
N ALA A 299 1.78 5.99 15.90
CA ALA A 299 0.68 6.63 16.61
C ALA A 299 0.76 8.15 16.51
N LEU A 300 -0.39 8.79 16.31
CA LEU A 300 -0.53 10.24 16.40
C LEU A 300 -1.22 10.55 17.71
N ALA A 301 -0.55 11.29 18.59
CA ALA A 301 -1.02 11.51 19.95
C ALA A 301 -0.89 12.99 20.37
N PHE A 302 -1.86 13.46 21.15
CA PHE A 302 -1.65 14.62 22.01
C PHE A 302 -0.70 14.25 23.15
N LYS A 303 0.06 15.21 23.69
CA LYS A 303 0.95 14.96 24.84
C LYS A 303 0.19 14.45 26.06
N GLU A 304 -1.08 14.85 26.21
CA GLU A 304 -2.00 14.42 27.27
C GLU A 304 -2.38 12.93 27.21
N GLN A 305 -2.16 12.29 26.06
CA GLN A 305 -2.40 10.86 25.84
C GLN A 305 -1.20 9.98 26.22
N LEU A 306 -0.05 10.60 26.57
CA LEU A 306 1.10 9.86 27.06
C LEU A 306 0.88 9.39 28.50
N CYS A 307 1.26 8.14 28.73
CA CYS A 307 1.13 7.42 29.99
C CYS A 307 2.49 6.91 30.42
N GLU A 308 2.69 6.75 31.74
CA GLU A 308 3.88 6.07 32.27
C GLU A 308 3.89 4.60 31.87
N GLN A 309 2.73 3.93 32.00
CA GLN A 309 2.56 2.53 31.64
C GLN A 309 1.13 2.26 31.20
N VAL A 310 0.97 1.62 30.04
CA VAL A 310 -0.32 1.09 29.61
C VAL A 310 -0.44 -0.37 30.09
N PRO A 311 -1.52 -0.74 30.80
CA PRO A 311 -1.76 -2.14 31.13
C PRO A 311 -2.05 -2.94 29.86
N VAL A 312 -1.31 -4.02 29.63
CA VAL A 312 -1.39 -4.86 28.43
C VAL A 312 -1.50 -6.36 28.77
N ASP A 313 -1.92 -7.15 27.78
CA ASP A 313 -1.89 -8.61 27.72
C ASP A 313 -1.30 -9.08 26.38
N ASP A 314 -1.10 -10.40 26.23
CA ASP A 314 -0.49 -11.01 25.05
C ASP A 314 -1.26 -10.78 23.73
N SER A 315 -2.50 -10.28 23.80
CA SER A 315 -3.28 -9.94 22.61
C SER A 315 -3.09 -8.51 22.11
N ASP A 316 -2.51 -7.62 22.94
CA ASP A 316 -2.22 -6.25 22.54
C ASP A 316 -0.95 -6.19 21.68
N ILE A 317 -1.05 -5.56 20.50
CA ILE A 317 0.08 -5.47 19.57
C ILE A 317 0.82 -4.14 19.77
N LEU A 318 2.14 -4.23 19.97
CA LEU A 318 3.01 -3.07 20.07
C LEU A 318 3.05 -2.25 18.78
N ILE A 319 3.05 -0.93 18.93
CA ILE A 319 3.33 0.02 17.86
C ILE A 319 4.82 0.36 17.82
N ASP A 320 5.29 0.79 16.65
CA ASP A 320 6.73 1.02 16.43
C ASP A 320 7.15 2.41 16.93
N GLU A 321 6.26 3.42 16.81
CA GLU A 321 6.59 4.80 17.16
C GLU A 321 5.37 5.63 17.57
N ILE A 322 5.59 6.67 18.37
CA ILE A 322 4.56 7.65 18.78
C ILE A 322 5.04 9.05 18.41
N LEU A 323 4.26 9.76 17.59
CA LEU A 323 4.46 11.17 17.30
C LEU A 323 3.52 12.03 18.13
N PHE A 324 4.11 12.96 18.87
CA PHE A 324 3.43 13.93 19.72
C PHE A 324 4.21 15.25 19.73
N GLU A 325 3.65 16.30 20.32
CA GLU A 325 4.36 17.56 20.57
C GLU A 325 5.43 17.35 21.66
N ASP A 326 6.70 17.68 21.38
CA ASP A 326 7.73 17.66 22.42
C ASP A 326 7.49 18.82 23.40
N ALA A 327 7.79 18.57 24.68
CA ALA A 327 7.60 19.54 25.76
C ALA A 327 8.50 20.77 25.64
#